data_AF-A0A2W4Z2I2-F1
#
_entry.id   AF-A0A2W4Z2I2-F1
#
_cell.length_a   1.000
_cell.length_b   1.000
_cell.length_c   1.000
_cell.angle_alpha   90.00
_cell.angle_beta   90.00
_cell.angle_gamma   90.00
#
_symmetry.space_group_name_H-M   'P 1'
#
loop_
_entity.id
_entity.type
_entity.pdbx_description
1 polymer ?
#
loop_
_entity_poly.entity_id
_entity_poly.type
_entity_poly.pdbx_seq_one_letter_code
_entity_poly.pdbx_strand_id
1 'polypeptide(L)'
;MPPLKSGARTSKRKVIDPDNPPLTAEQLKRMRPLSEEEKTFWRRALGRPPLESPKQAVSLRLDQDVIAHYKKSGPGWQSRMNEALRKHAKLKG
;
A
#
# COMPACT_ATOMS: atom_id res chain seq x y z
N MET A 1 24.75 -20.17 28.84
CA MET A 1 24.23 -18.81 28.51
C MET A 1 24.53 -17.89 29.68
N PRO A 2 25.22 -16.76 29.49
CA PRO A 2 25.35 -15.76 30.55
C PRO A 2 24.04 -14.95 30.68
N PRO A 3 23.70 -14.42 31.88
CA PRO A 3 22.49 -13.61 32.04
C PRO A 3 22.67 -12.23 31.41
N LEU A 4 21.62 -11.75 30.72
CA LEU A 4 21.57 -10.41 30.12
C LEU A 4 21.50 -9.35 31.21
N LYS A 5 22.44 -8.39 31.20
CA LYS A 5 22.43 -7.22 32.08
C LYS A 5 21.17 -6.37 31.80
N SER A 6 20.48 -5.96 32.85
CA SER A 6 19.30 -5.10 32.80
C SER A 6 19.66 -3.69 32.33
N GLY A 7 19.60 -3.46 31.01
CA GLY A 7 19.60 -2.13 30.43
C GLY A 7 18.25 -1.46 30.63
N ALA A 8 18.23 -0.31 31.31
CA ALA A 8 17.04 0.50 31.50
C ALA A 8 16.35 0.79 30.16
N ARG A 9 15.05 0.45 30.05
CA ARG A 9 14.21 0.85 28.93
C ARG A 9 14.07 2.37 28.97
N THR A 10 14.82 3.07 28.12
CA THR A 10 14.63 4.50 27.89
C THR A 10 13.26 4.71 27.25
N SER A 11 12.30 5.20 28.04
CA SER A 11 11.00 5.62 27.53
C SER A 11 11.22 6.76 26.54
N LYS A 12 10.94 6.54 25.24
CA LYS A 12 11.05 7.58 24.21
C LYS A 12 10.04 8.69 24.52
N ARG A 13 10.51 9.93 24.65
CA ARG A 13 9.66 11.13 24.75
C ARG A 13 8.69 11.16 23.56
N LYS A 14 7.39 11.30 23.85
CA LYS A 14 6.35 11.47 22.83
C LYS A 14 6.48 12.87 22.25
N VAL A 15 7.00 13.00 21.04
CA VAL A 15 6.96 14.26 20.30
C VAL A 15 5.48 14.48 19.92
N ILE A 16 4.89 15.55 20.43
CA ILE A 16 3.54 15.98 20.07
C ILE A 16 3.69 16.94 18.90
N ASP A 17 3.11 16.60 17.75
CA ASP A 17 3.02 17.49 16.61
C ASP A 17 2.06 18.64 16.97
N PRO A 18 2.52 19.92 16.99
CA PRO A 18 1.65 21.05 17.30
C PRO A 18 0.45 21.18 16.36
N ASP A 19 0.58 20.74 15.10
CA ASP A 19 -0.47 20.80 14.09
C ASP A 19 -1.38 19.56 14.13
N ASN A 20 -1.00 18.51 14.86
CA ASN A 20 -1.79 17.30 15.04
C ASN A 20 -1.78 16.84 16.51
N PRO A 21 -2.40 17.62 17.41
CA PRO A 21 -2.48 17.26 18.82
C PRO A 21 -3.31 15.99 19.03
N PRO A 22 -3.03 15.21 20.09
CA PRO A 22 -3.83 14.04 20.42
C PRO A 22 -5.27 14.43 20.78
N LEU A 23 -6.23 13.57 20.43
CA LEU A 23 -7.63 13.75 20.80
C LEU A 23 -7.82 13.80 22.33
N THR A 24 -8.61 14.76 22.80
CA THR A 24 -9.02 14.83 24.21
C THR A 24 -10.14 13.84 24.50
N ALA A 25 -10.32 13.49 25.79
CA ALA A 25 -11.40 12.60 26.20
C ALA A 25 -12.80 13.18 25.89
N GLU A 26 -12.96 14.50 25.94
CA GLU A 26 -14.21 15.18 25.57
C GLU A 26 -14.47 15.13 24.07
N GLN A 27 -13.44 15.34 23.24
CA GLN A 27 -13.55 15.20 21.80
C GLN A 27 -13.94 13.78 21.41
N LEU A 28 -13.35 12.77 22.05
CA LEU A 28 -13.67 11.37 21.81
C LEU A 28 -15.12 11.04 22.19
N LYS A 29 -15.63 11.57 23.31
CA LYS A 29 -17.02 11.39 23.75
C LYS A 29 -18.06 12.00 22.79
N ARG A 30 -17.68 13.04 22.04
CA ARG A 30 -18.55 13.70 21.05
C ARG A 30 -18.58 12.97 19.70
N MET A 31 -17.68 12.01 19.46
CA MET A 31 -17.67 11.24 18.23
C MET A 31 -18.86 10.28 18.19
N ARG A 32 -19.44 10.13 17.01
CA ARG A 32 -20.45 9.10 16.73
C ARG A 32 -19.94 8.12 15.69
N PRO A 33 -20.45 6.88 15.66
CA PRO A 33 -20.27 6.01 14.52
C PRO A 33 -20.77 6.69 13.23
N LEU A 34 -20.10 6.39 12.12
CA LEU A 34 -20.61 6.74 10.80
C LEU A 34 -21.95 6.03 10.57
N SER A 35 -22.89 6.71 9.92
CA SER A 35 -24.13 6.08 9.44
C SER A 35 -23.85 5.16 8.24
N GLU A 36 -24.82 4.34 7.84
CA GLU A 36 -24.61 3.42 6.72
C GLU A 36 -24.44 4.15 5.37
N GLU A 37 -25.14 5.26 5.17
CA GLU A 37 -24.95 6.13 4.00
C GLU A 37 -23.55 6.76 3.99
N GLU A 38 -23.07 7.27 5.13
CA GLU A 38 -21.73 7.84 5.25
C GLU A 38 -20.65 6.77 5.03
N LYS A 39 -20.80 5.56 5.60
CA LYS A 39 -19.90 4.43 5.35
C LYS A 39 -19.85 4.06 3.88
N THR A 40 -20.99 4.11 3.19
CA THR A 40 -21.08 3.78 1.76
C THR A 40 -20.40 4.84 0.90
N PHE A 41 -20.61 6.11 1.22
CA PHE A 41 -19.90 7.22 0.58
C PHE A 41 -18.39 7.09 0.76
N TRP A 42 -17.92 6.94 2.00
CA TRP A 42 -16.49 6.85 2.30
C TRP A 42 -15.85 5.58 1.71
N ARG A 43 -16.56 4.46 1.61
CA ARG A 43 -16.07 3.26 0.89
C ARG A 43 -15.79 3.52 -0.60
N ARG A 44 -16.52 4.44 -1.23
CA ARG A 44 -16.31 4.83 -2.63
C ARG A 44 -15.29 5.96 -2.78
N ALA A 45 -15.27 6.88 -1.82
CA ALA A 45 -14.42 8.07 -1.84
C ALA A 45 -12.98 7.80 -1.38
N LEU A 46 -12.77 6.78 -0.53
CA LEU A 46 -11.45 6.40 -0.04
C LEU A 46 -10.77 5.41 -0.97
N GLY A 47 -9.52 5.71 -1.34
CA GLY A 47 -8.66 4.84 -2.15
C GLY A 47 -8.53 5.31 -3.60
N ARG A 48 -7.80 4.53 -4.41
CA ARG A 48 -7.77 4.74 -5.85
C ARG A 48 -9.12 4.32 -6.42
N PRO A 49 -9.73 5.10 -7.32
CA PRO A 49 -10.95 4.69 -8.01
C PRO A 49 -10.77 3.28 -8.61
N PRO A 50 -11.78 2.40 -8.48
CA PRO A 50 -11.72 1.08 -9.09
C PRO A 50 -11.57 1.24 -10.61
N LEU A 51 -10.59 0.54 -11.18
CA LEU A 51 -10.42 0.46 -12.63
C LEU A 51 -11.50 -0.49 -13.19
N GLU A 52 -12.14 -0.15 -14.30
CA GLU A 52 -13.11 -1.03 -14.98
C GLU A 52 -12.48 -2.38 -15.40
N SER A 53 -11.19 -2.39 -15.70
CA SER A 53 -10.43 -3.58 -16.08
C SER A 53 -9.06 -3.59 -15.38
N PRO A 54 -8.99 -4.05 -14.11
CA PRO A 54 -7.74 -4.12 -13.38
C PRO A 54 -6.83 -5.20 -13.98
N LYS A 55 -5.51 -5.02 -13.82
CA LYS A 55 -4.53 -6.06 -14.17
C LYS A 55 -4.79 -7.29 -13.30
N GLN A 56 -4.84 -8.47 -13.92
CA GLN A 56 -4.99 -9.73 -13.20
C GLN A 56 -3.62 -10.24 -12.75
N ALA A 57 -3.50 -10.59 -11.47
CA ALA A 57 -2.32 -11.27 -10.95
C ALA A 57 -2.44 -12.76 -11.28
N VAL A 58 -1.58 -13.24 -12.16
CA VAL A 58 -1.53 -14.66 -12.57
C VAL A 58 -0.17 -15.26 -12.22
N SER A 59 -0.13 -16.57 -11.96
CA SER A 59 1.12 -17.31 -11.84
C SER A 59 1.51 -17.84 -13.23
N LEU A 60 2.65 -17.38 -13.74
CA LEU A 60 3.19 -17.76 -15.05
C LEU A 60 4.65 -18.19 -14.91
N ARG A 61 5.03 -19.28 -15.58
CA ARG A 61 6.43 -19.69 -15.73
C ARG A 61 7.00 -19.06 -17.00
N LEU A 62 8.12 -18.37 -16.86
CA LEU A 62 8.86 -17.74 -17.95
C LEU A 62 10.32 -18.18 -17.86
N ASP A 63 11.02 -18.17 -18.99
CA ASP A 63 12.45 -18.44 -19.02
C ASP A 63 13.23 -17.42 -18.16
N GLN A 64 14.31 -17.90 -17.54
CA GLN A 64 15.07 -17.10 -16.57
C GLN A 64 15.73 -15.87 -17.21
N ASP A 65 16.17 -16.00 -18.45
CA ASP A 65 16.80 -14.92 -19.23
C ASP A 65 15.82 -13.80 -19.57
N VAL A 66 14.56 -14.13 -19.88
CA VAL A 66 13.47 -13.16 -20.08
C VAL A 66 13.25 -12.34 -18.80
N ILE A 67 13.11 -13.01 -17.65
CA ILE A 67 12.94 -12.32 -16.36
C ILE A 67 14.16 -11.44 -16.06
N ALA A 68 15.38 -11.95 -16.28
CA ALA A 68 16.61 -11.21 -16.05
C ALA A 68 16.72 -9.97 -16.96
N HIS A 69 16.36 -10.09 -18.23
CA HIS A 69 16.34 -8.99 -19.20
C HIS A 69 15.47 -7.84 -18.70
N TYR A 70 14.21 -8.12 -18.33
CA TYR A 70 13.33 -7.05 -17.85
C TYR A 70 13.77 -6.53 -16.49
N LYS A 71 14.16 -7.36 -15.52
CA LYS A 71 14.63 -6.89 -14.20
C LYS A 71 15.82 -5.91 -14.29
N LYS A 72 16.74 -6.11 -15.25
CA LYS A 72 17.87 -5.19 -15.49
C LYS A 72 17.43 -3.76 -15.81
N SER A 73 16.22 -3.57 -16.34
CA SER A 73 15.67 -2.24 -16.62
C SER A 73 15.23 -1.46 -15.36
N GLY A 74 15.28 -2.08 -14.17
CA GLY A 74 14.99 -1.41 -12.91
C GLY A 74 13.50 -1.34 -12.55
N PRO A 75 13.10 -0.40 -11.67
CA PRO A 75 11.71 -0.22 -11.26
C PRO A 75 10.75 -0.11 -12.45
N GLY A 76 9.59 -0.76 -12.35
CA GLY A 76 8.60 -0.81 -13.43
C GLY A 76 8.86 -1.87 -14.51
N TRP A 77 9.83 -2.77 -14.32
CA TRP A 77 10.13 -3.83 -15.29
C TRP A 77 8.92 -4.71 -15.65
N GLN A 78 8.03 -5.00 -14.70
CA GLN A 78 6.79 -5.76 -14.95
C GLN A 78 5.84 -5.00 -15.87
N SER A 79 5.78 -3.66 -15.76
CA SER A 79 4.96 -2.83 -16.65
C SER A 79 5.51 -2.86 -18.08
N ARG A 80 6.83 -2.77 -18.25
CA ARG A 80 7.49 -2.89 -19.56
C ARG A 80 7.29 -4.29 -20.18
N MET A 81 7.38 -5.34 -19.37
CA MET A 81 7.08 -6.70 -19.81
C MET A 81 5.62 -6.83 -20.28
N ASN A 82 4.68 -6.28 -19.53
CA ASN A 82 3.27 -6.26 -19.91
C ASN A 82 3.02 -5.48 -21.22
N GLU A 83 3.70 -4.35 -21.42
CA GLU A 83 3.63 -3.58 -22.66
C GLU A 83 4.14 -4.39 -23.87
N ALA A 84 5.26 -5.09 -23.72
CA ALA A 84 5.79 -5.97 -24.76
C ALA A 84 4.80 -7.08 -25.14
N LEU A 85 4.15 -7.70 -24.14
CA LEU A 85 3.11 -8.71 -24.37
C LEU A 85 1.91 -8.12 -25.13
N ARG A 86 1.44 -6.93 -24.75
CA ARG A 86 0.34 -6.24 -25.46
C ARG A 86 0.72 -5.94 -26.90
N LYS A 87 1.93 -5.42 -27.14
CA LYS A 87 2.44 -5.12 -28.48
C LYS A 87 2.48 -6.37 -29.35
N HIS A 88 3.02 -7.48 -28.82
CA HIS A 88 3.09 -8.74 -29.54
C HIS A 88 1.70 -9.31 -29.85
N ALA A 89 0.79 -9.26 -28.87
CA ALA A 89 -0.61 -9.69 -29.03
C ALA A 89 -1.49 -8.69 -29.82
N LYS A 90 -0.93 -7.56 -30.28
CA LYS A 90 -1.65 -6.48 -30.98
C LYS A 90 -2.84 -5.91 -30.17
N LEU A 91 -2.73 -5.90 -28.84
CA LEU A 91 -3.72 -5.31 -27.95
C LEU A 91 -3.49 -3.81 -27.84
N LYS A 92 -4.49 -3.00 -28.18
CA LYS A 92 -4.45 -1.53 -27.99
C LYS A 92 -4.60 -1.18 -26.51
N GLY A 93 -4.03 -0.03 -26.11
CA GLY A 93 -4.06 0.51 -24.75
C GLY A 93 -5.48 0.62 -24.21
#